data_AF-A0A4V0XSG6-F1
#
_entry.id   AF-A0A4V0XSG6-F1
#
_cell.length_a   1.000
_cell.length_b   1.000
_cell.length_c   1.000
_cell.angle_alpha   90.00
_cell.angle_beta   90.00
_cell.angle_gamma   90.00
#
_symmetry.space_group_name_H-M   'P 1'
#
loop_
_entity.id
_entity.type
_entity.pdbx_description
1 polymer ?
#
loop_
_entity_poly.entity_id
_entity_poly.type
_entity_poly.pdbx_seq_one_letter_code
_entity_poly.pdbx_strand_id
1 'polypeptide(L)'
;MLAHGPLRLKLDGEWLDLGRLHGAFRLSQSDIDRAEAIDTTAVRCLTVENETSFHELAKLRSGVLLIQTSFPGSATVALLKRLPATLEFHHFGDSDEAGFEILRDLRERSERNFQALHMERGRPNFEQESLGRPKPDWPFY
;
A
#
# COMPACT_ATOMS: atom_id res chain seq x y z
N MET A 1 5.36 9.87 -1.05
CA MET A 1 4.74 8.53 -1.24
C MET A 1 3.40 8.71 -1.93
N LEU A 2 3.03 7.77 -2.82
CA LEU A 2 1.73 7.73 -3.48
C LEU A 2 0.82 6.70 -2.78
N ALA A 3 -0.43 7.07 -2.50
CA ALA A 3 -1.38 6.23 -1.79
C ALA A 3 -2.82 6.45 -2.28
N HIS A 4 -3.70 5.50 -1.98
CA HIS A 4 -5.14 5.56 -2.28
C HIS A 4 -5.92 4.74 -1.25
N GLY A 5 -7.18 5.08 -1.02
CA GLY A 5 -8.05 4.36 -0.09
C GLY A 5 -8.38 5.16 1.17
N PRO A 6 -9.09 4.56 2.14
CA PRO A 6 -9.60 5.28 3.30
C PRO A 6 -8.45 5.62 4.25
N LEU A 7 -8.03 6.87 4.27
CA LEU A 7 -7.00 7.36 5.17
C LEU A 7 -7.40 8.73 5.72
N ARG A 8 -7.27 8.91 7.02
CA ARG A 8 -7.56 10.18 7.70
C ARG A 8 -6.33 10.63 8.49
N LEU A 9 -5.97 11.89 8.34
CA LEU A 9 -4.92 12.53 9.12
C LEU A 9 -5.57 13.63 9.97
N LYS A 10 -5.25 13.69 11.26
CA LYS A 10 -5.62 14.82 12.10
C LYS A 10 -4.48 15.83 12.10
N LEU A 11 -4.74 17.05 11.65
CA LEU A 11 -3.78 18.14 11.55
C LEU A 11 -4.39 19.39 12.17
N ASP A 12 -3.67 20.00 13.11
CA ASP A 12 -4.07 21.26 13.75
C ASP A 12 -5.50 21.18 14.34
N GLY A 13 -5.82 20.06 15.00
CA GLY A 13 -7.14 19.77 15.58
C GLY A 13 -8.20 19.22 14.62
N GLU A 14 -8.01 19.32 13.30
CA GLU A 14 -9.01 18.99 12.27
C GLU A 14 -8.70 17.68 11.53
N TRP A 15 -9.75 16.95 11.15
CA TRP A 15 -9.60 15.70 10.38
C TRP A 15 -9.64 15.98 8.87
N LEU A 16 -8.54 15.67 8.20
CA LEU A 16 -8.46 15.58 6.75
C LEU A 16 -8.77 14.15 6.30
N ASP A 17 -9.93 13.95 5.67
CA ASP A 17 -10.35 12.67 5.13
C ASP A 17 -9.94 12.52 3.65
N LEU A 18 -8.79 11.88 3.44
CA LEU A 18 -8.21 11.62 2.11
C LEU A 18 -8.97 10.50 1.38
N GLY A 19 -9.72 9.67 2.11
CA GLY A 19 -10.57 8.63 1.52
C GLY A 19 -11.71 9.17 0.65
N ARG A 20 -12.02 10.47 0.77
CA ARG A 20 -13.00 11.16 -0.08
C ARG A 20 -12.47 11.52 -1.47
N LEU A 21 -11.16 11.43 -1.69
CA LEU A 21 -10.55 11.67 -2.99
C LEU A 21 -10.85 10.50 -3.94
N HIS A 22 -11.22 10.81 -5.17
CA HIS A 22 -11.46 9.78 -6.19
C HIS A 22 -10.15 9.16 -6.70
N GLY A 23 -9.13 9.98 -6.89
CA GLY A 23 -7.81 9.57 -7.37
C GLY A 23 -6.83 9.34 -6.22
N ALA A 24 -5.69 8.74 -6.58
CA ALA A 24 -4.56 8.60 -5.68
C ALA A 24 -4.01 9.98 -5.25
N PHE A 25 -3.44 10.03 -4.05
CA PHE A 25 -2.88 11.23 -3.46
C PHE A 25 -1.43 11.01 -3.04
N ARG A 26 -0.67 12.10 -2.96
CA ARG A 26 0.71 12.07 -2.48
C ARG A 26 0.80 12.64 -1.08
N LEU A 27 1.49 11.93 -0.20
CA LEU A 27 1.84 12.41 1.14
C LEU A 27 3.35 12.56 1.26
N SER A 28 3.77 13.69 1.83
CA SER A 28 5.14 13.95 2.24
C SER A 28 5.40 13.32 3.62
N GLN A 29 6.67 13.05 3.93
CA GLN A 29 7.02 12.62 5.28
C GLN A 29 6.67 13.68 6.33
N SER A 30 6.90 14.97 6.02
CA SER A 30 6.62 16.08 6.93
C SER A 30 5.15 16.17 7.34
N ASP A 31 4.21 15.88 6.44
CA ASP A 31 2.78 15.89 6.76
C ASP A 31 2.40 14.71 7.65
N ILE A 32 3.03 13.55 7.40
CA ILE A 32 2.84 12.35 8.22
C ILE A 32 3.40 12.57 9.62
N ASP A 33 4.57 13.18 9.75
CA ASP A 33 5.20 13.45 11.05
C ASP A 33 4.43 14.52 11.84
N ARG A 34 3.87 15.53 11.15
CA ARG A 34 3.03 16.58 11.76
C ARG A 34 1.65 16.10 12.19
N ALA A 35 1.13 15.02 11.61
CA ALA A 35 -0.21 14.54 11.94
C ALA A 35 -0.30 14.21 13.44
N GLU A 36 -1.29 14.76 14.14
CA GLU A 36 -1.56 14.43 15.55
C GLU A 36 -2.03 12.98 15.69
N ALA A 37 -2.85 12.54 14.73
CA ALA A 37 -3.38 11.18 14.66
C ALA A 37 -3.51 10.75 13.19
N ILE A 38 -3.40 9.44 12.97
CA ILE A 38 -3.63 8.81 11.68
C ILE A 38 -4.61 7.67 11.91
N ASP A 39 -5.63 7.59 11.08
CA ASP A 39 -6.68 6.57 11.19
C ASP A 39 -7.15 6.09 9.82
N THR A 40 -7.74 4.91 9.79
CA THR A 40 -8.24 4.29 8.57
C THR A 40 -9.37 3.32 8.91
N THR A 41 -10.38 3.25 8.05
CA THR A 41 -11.42 2.22 8.12
C THR A 41 -11.04 0.94 7.37
N ALA A 42 -9.90 0.93 6.66
CA ALA A 42 -9.42 -0.26 5.99
C ALA A 42 -9.01 -1.32 7.03
N VAL A 43 -9.38 -2.56 6.74
CA VAL A 43 -8.89 -3.73 7.49
C VAL A 43 -7.55 -4.23 6.95
N ARG A 44 -7.17 -3.79 5.73
CA ARG A 44 -5.97 -4.23 5.02
C ARG A 44 -5.23 -3.07 4.38
N CYS A 45 -3.91 -3.07 4.53
CA CYS A 45 -2.97 -2.24 3.78
C CYS A 45 -2.23 -3.11 2.76
N LEU A 46 -2.28 -2.72 1.49
CA LEU A 46 -1.57 -3.38 0.40
C LEU A 46 -0.51 -2.44 -0.18
N THR A 47 0.76 -2.81 -0.07
CA THR A 47 1.83 -2.16 -0.81
C THR A 47 1.92 -2.75 -2.20
N VAL A 48 2.04 -1.91 -3.23
CA VAL A 48 2.09 -2.31 -4.64
C VAL A 48 3.37 -1.77 -5.26
N GLU A 49 4.20 -2.65 -5.81
CA GLU A 49 5.48 -2.27 -6.41
C GLU A 49 5.31 -1.40 -7.65
N ASN A 50 4.60 -1.94 -8.65
CA ASN A 50 4.44 -1.31 -9.94
C ASN A 50 3.37 -0.19 -9.91
N GLU A 51 3.73 1.02 -10.35
CA GLU A 51 2.82 2.17 -10.36
C GLU A 51 1.60 1.97 -11.29
N THR A 52 1.75 1.26 -12.41
CA THR A 52 0.63 0.94 -13.31
C THR A 52 -0.38 0.03 -12.61
N SER A 53 0.08 -1.06 -12.00
CA SER A 53 -0.76 -1.98 -11.24
C SER A 53 -1.45 -1.27 -10.06
N PHE A 54 -0.74 -0.37 -9.37
CA PHE A 54 -1.33 0.45 -8.32
C PHE A 54 -2.51 1.28 -8.84
N HIS A 55 -2.34 1.95 -9.98
CA HIS A 55 -3.40 2.77 -10.56
C HIS A 55 -4.62 1.95 -11.03
N GLU A 56 -4.42 0.75 -11.60
CA GLU A 56 -5.53 -0.14 -11.93
C GLU A 56 -6.29 -0.61 -10.69
N LEU A 57 -5.58 -0.99 -9.62
CA LEU A 57 -6.20 -1.38 -8.36
C LEU A 57 -6.95 -0.21 -7.70
N ALA A 58 -6.41 1.01 -7.76
CA ALA A 58 -7.05 2.20 -7.21
C ALA A 58 -8.41 2.51 -7.87
N LYS A 59 -8.57 2.21 -9.18
CA LYS A 59 -9.84 2.39 -9.88
C LYS A 59 -10.96 1.51 -9.33
N LEU A 60 -10.61 0.34 -8.77
CA LEU A 60 -11.59 -0.58 -8.19
C LEU A 60 -12.25 -0.01 -6.94
N ARG A 61 -11.56 0.90 -6.21
CA ARG A 61 -12.06 1.53 -4.98
C ARG A 61 -12.60 0.50 -3.97
N SER A 62 -11.86 -0.59 -3.78
CA SER A 62 -12.25 -1.75 -2.95
C SER A 62 -12.28 -1.47 -1.44
N GLY A 63 -11.89 -0.28 -0.99
CA GLY A 63 -11.77 0.07 0.44
C GLY A 63 -10.48 -0.42 1.11
N VAL A 64 -9.59 -1.09 0.37
CA VAL A 64 -8.22 -1.40 0.81
C VAL A 64 -7.38 -0.13 0.82
N LEU A 65 -6.50 0.04 1.82
CA LEU A 65 -5.50 1.10 1.80
C LEU A 65 -4.34 0.68 0.89
N LEU A 66 -4.20 1.32 -0.26
CA LEU A 66 -3.13 1.07 -1.24
C LEU A 66 -1.97 2.04 -1.03
N ILE A 67 -0.74 1.53 -1.07
CA ILE A 67 0.48 2.35 -1.06
C ILE A 67 1.38 1.89 -2.21
N GLN A 68 1.70 2.77 -3.14
CA GLN A 68 2.68 2.45 -4.17
C GLN A 68 4.09 2.58 -3.58
N THR A 69 4.89 1.52 -3.70
CA THR A 69 6.29 1.52 -3.26
C THR A 69 7.07 0.39 -3.89
N SER A 70 8.25 0.70 -4.44
CA SER A 70 9.35 -0.26 -4.55
C SER A 70 10.04 -0.35 -3.18
N PHE A 71 11.36 -0.14 -3.09
CA PHE A 71 12.01 0.02 -1.79
C PHE A 71 11.38 1.17 -0.99
N PRO A 72 10.88 0.93 0.23
CA PRO A 72 10.11 1.90 0.98
C PRO A 72 10.90 3.17 1.29
N GLY A 73 10.44 4.30 0.75
CA GLY A 73 10.96 5.62 1.11
C GLY A 73 10.64 5.99 2.56
N SER A 74 11.24 7.07 3.06
CA SER A 74 11.04 7.52 4.45
C SER A 74 9.57 7.82 4.78
N ALA A 75 8.85 8.47 3.86
CA ALA A 75 7.40 8.72 4.01
C ALA A 75 6.58 7.43 4.11
N THR A 76 6.93 6.40 3.32
CA THR A 76 6.26 5.09 3.38
C THR A 76 6.45 4.44 4.73
N VAL A 77 7.69 4.39 5.22
CA VAL A 77 8.00 3.84 6.55
C VAL A 77 7.29 4.63 7.65
N ALA A 78 7.32 5.96 7.59
CA ALA A 78 6.67 6.82 8.58
C ALA A 78 5.16 6.55 8.67
N LEU A 79 4.47 6.43 7.53
CA LEU A 79 3.05 6.09 7.54
C LEU A 79 2.81 4.67 8.07
N LEU A 80 3.54 3.67 7.57
CA LEU A 80 3.36 2.28 7.98
C LEU A 80 3.54 2.09 9.50
N LYS A 81 4.50 2.78 10.14
CA LYS A 81 4.70 2.73 11.59
C LYS A 81 3.55 3.36 12.38
N ARG A 82 2.80 4.28 11.78
CA ARG A 82 1.69 5.00 12.43
C ARG A 82 0.30 4.43 12.15
N LEU A 83 0.16 3.56 11.16
CA LEU A 83 -1.12 2.87 10.91
C LEU A 83 -1.54 1.99 12.10
N PRO A 84 -2.84 1.71 12.28
CA PRO A 84 -3.28 0.83 13.35
C PRO A 84 -2.64 -0.56 13.26
N ALA A 85 -2.24 -1.12 14.41
CA ALA A 85 -1.59 -2.43 14.47
C ALA A 85 -2.52 -3.61 14.13
N THR A 86 -3.82 -3.37 14.09
CA THR A 86 -4.85 -4.34 13.73
C THR A 86 -4.98 -4.58 12.23
N LEU A 87 -4.33 -3.75 11.38
CA LEU A 87 -4.39 -3.94 9.94
C LEU A 87 -3.61 -5.18 9.51
N GLU A 88 -4.17 -5.87 8.51
CA GLU A 88 -3.43 -6.85 7.73
C GLU A 88 -2.51 -6.13 6.75
N PHE A 89 -1.24 -6.54 6.68
CA PHE A 89 -0.26 -5.95 5.76
C PHE A 89 0.13 -6.96 4.69
N HIS A 90 -0.05 -6.58 3.43
CA HIS A 90 0.32 -7.39 2.27
C HIS A 90 1.21 -6.60 1.32
N HIS A 91 2.10 -7.30 0.61
CA HIS A 91 2.89 -6.74 -0.47
C HIS A 91 2.60 -7.48 -1.78
N PHE A 92 2.30 -6.72 -2.81
CA PHE A 92 2.15 -7.20 -4.18
C PHE A 92 3.29 -6.61 -5.02
N GLY A 93 4.24 -7.48 -5.37
CA GLY A 93 5.42 -7.17 -6.18
C GLY A 93 5.83 -8.40 -6.98
N ASP A 94 6.93 -8.31 -7.71
CA ASP A 94 7.37 -9.39 -8.61
C ASP A 94 7.86 -10.64 -7.86
N SER A 95 7.82 -11.80 -8.52
CA SER A 95 8.26 -13.10 -7.96
C SER A 95 9.76 -13.37 -8.12
N ASP A 96 10.55 -12.30 -8.25
CA ASP A 96 12.00 -12.35 -8.37
C ASP A 96 12.71 -11.94 -7.07
N GLU A 97 14.04 -11.99 -7.08
CA GLU A 97 14.83 -11.67 -5.89
C GLU A 97 14.63 -10.20 -5.45
N ALA A 98 14.46 -9.26 -6.37
CA ALA A 98 14.26 -7.86 -6.02
C ALA A 98 12.92 -7.63 -5.31
N GLY A 99 11.84 -8.26 -5.79
CA GLY A 99 10.54 -8.22 -5.13
C GLY A 99 10.60 -8.77 -3.70
N PHE A 100 11.28 -9.91 -3.50
CA PHE A 100 11.47 -10.47 -2.16
C PHE A 100 12.37 -9.62 -1.25
N GLU A 101 13.36 -8.92 -1.80
CA GLU A 101 14.19 -7.96 -1.06
C GLU A 101 13.38 -6.73 -0.62
N ILE A 102 12.47 -6.22 -1.45
CA ILE A 102 11.55 -5.14 -1.09
C ILE A 102 10.62 -5.59 0.04
N LEU A 103 10.05 -6.80 -0.06
CA LEU A 103 9.23 -7.37 1.01
C LEU A 103 10.00 -7.51 2.32
N ARG A 104 11.29 -7.90 2.27
CA ARG A 104 12.16 -7.93 3.45
C ARG A 104 12.35 -6.53 4.03
N ASP A 105 12.71 -5.54 3.22
CA ASP A 105 12.94 -4.16 3.66
C ASP A 105 11.69 -3.53 4.29
N LEU A 106 10.51 -3.82 3.73
CA LEU A 106 9.22 -3.42 4.31
C LEU A 106 9.05 -3.97 5.73
N ARG A 107 9.31 -5.27 5.95
CA ARG A 107 9.20 -5.89 7.28
C ARG A 107 10.19 -5.27 8.26
N GLU A 108 11.46 -5.17 7.87
CA GLU A 108 12.54 -4.70 8.73
C GLU A 108 12.33 -3.25 9.16
N ARG A 109 12.01 -2.36 8.21
CA ARG A 109 11.97 -0.92 8.49
C ARG A 109 10.64 -0.45 9.04
N SER A 110 9.53 -1.08 8.69
CA SER A 110 8.22 -0.71 9.24
C SER A 110 7.86 -1.46 10.52
N GLU A 111 8.57 -2.55 10.84
CA GLU A 111 8.26 -3.45 11.94
C GLU A 111 6.84 -4.04 11.83
N ARG A 112 6.32 -4.16 10.60
CA ARG A 112 5.01 -4.76 10.31
C ARG A 112 5.15 -6.15 9.72
N ASN A 113 4.19 -7.02 10.06
CA ASN A 113 4.13 -8.39 9.57
C ASN A 113 3.55 -8.47 8.15
N PHE A 114 4.30 -7.98 7.16
CA PHE A 114 3.90 -8.07 5.75
C PHE A 114 3.86 -9.52 5.26
N GLN A 115 2.74 -9.90 4.65
CA GLN A 115 2.59 -11.15 3.89
C GLN A 115 2.84 -10.90 2.40
N ALA A 116 3.49 -11.85 1.74
CA ALA A 116 3.57 -11.86 0.28
C ALA A 116 2.17 -12.12 -0.30
N LEU A 117 1.75 -11.33 -1.29
CA LEU A 117 0.54 -11.55 -2.05
C LEU A 117 0.92 -11.88 -3.49
N HIS A 118 0.59 -13.08 -3.95
CA HIS A 118 0.90 -13.55 -5.31
C HIS A 118 2.40 -13.51 -5.69
N MET A 119 3.29 -13.62 -4.70
CA MET A 119 4.73 -13.79 -4.91
C MET A 119 5.15 -15.21 -4.54
N GLU A 120 5.74 -15.94 -5.48
CA GLU A 120 6.17 -17.33 -5.30
C GLU A 120 7.56 -17.54 -5.90
N ARG A 121 8.53 -18.02 -5.11
CA ARG A 121 9.90 -18.24 -5.61
C ARG A 121 9.88 -19.25 -6.77
N GLY A 122 10.48 -18.87 -7.90
CA GLY A 122 10.55 -19.72 -9.09
C GLY A 122 9.34 -19.65 -10.02
N ARG A 123 8.33 -18.82 -9.70
CA ARG A 123 7.21 -18.53 -10.60
C ARG A 123 7.66 -17.49 -11.64
N PRO A 124 7.49 -17.73 -12.95
CA PRO A 124 7.89 -16.76 -13.98
C PRO A 124 7.03 -15.49 -13.90
N ASN A 125 7.65 -14.31 -14.07
CA ASN A 125 7.00 -12.98 -13.95
C ASN A 125 5.83 -12.74 -14.94
N PHE A 126 5.63 -13.63 -15.92
CA PHE A 126 4.66 -13.48 -17.01
C PHE A 126 3.20 -13.33 -16.54
N GLU A 127 2.85 -13.87 -15.38
CA GLU A 127 1.48 -13.77 -14.85
C GLU A 127 1.16 -12.42 -14.22
N GLN A 128 2.14 -11.64 -13.75
CA GLN A 128 1.89 -10.31 -13.17
C GLN A 128 1.86 -9.19 -14.22
N GLU A 129 2.66 -9.25 -15.28
CA GLU A 129 2.55 -8.30 -16.40
C GLU A 129 1.22 -8.43 -17.17
N SER A 130 0.56 -9.58 -17.05
CA SER A 130 -0.76 -9.85 -17.63
C SER A 130 -1.93 -9.27 -16.82
N LEU A 131 -1.69 -8.63 -15.68
CA LEU A 131 -2.72 -8.03 -14.81
C LEU A 131 -3.39 -6.77 -15.37
N GLY A 132 -3.07 -6.37 -16.60
CA GLY A 132 -3.79 -5.33 -17.34
C GLY A 132 -5.28 -5.59 -17.54
N ARG A 133 -5.82 -6.76 -17.14
CA ARG A 133 -7.26 -7.02 -16.99
C ARG A 133 -7.54 -7.89 -15.76
N PRO A 134 -8.06 -7.33 -14.65
CA PRO A 134 -8.51 -8.15 -13.52
C PRO A 134 -9.67 -9.05 -13.96
N LYS A 135 -9.61 -10.34 -13.61
CA LYS A 135 -10.65 -11.34 -13.88
C LYS A 135 -11.71 -11.35 -12.77
N PRO A 136 -12.94 -11.85 -13.03
CA PRO A 136 -14.04 -11.83 -12.05
C PRO A 136 -13.82 -12.71 -10.80
N ASP A 137 -12.88 -13.65 -10.86
CA ASP A 137 -12.49 -14.54 -9.76
C ASP A 137 -11.36 -13.94 -8.89
N TRP A 138 -11.00 -12.68 -9.11
CA TRP A 138 -10.01 -11.99 -8.31
C TRP A 138 -10.53 -11.76 -6.89
N PRO A 139 -9.78 -12.11 -5.84
CA PRO A 139 -10.25 -12.03 -4.44
C PRO A 139 -10.46 -10.60 -3.91
N PHE A 140 -10.37 -9.60 -4.80
CA PHE A 140 -10.55 -8.17 -4.50
C PHE A 140 -11.55 -7.49 -5.46
N TYR A 141 -12.29 -8.26 -6.27
CA TYR A 141 -13.44 -7.78 -7.05
C TYR A 141 -14.72 -7.77 -6.22
#